data_AF-A0A356X5G8-F1
#
_entry.id   AF-A0A356X5G8-F1
#
_cell.length_a   1.000
_cell.length_b   1.000
_cell.length_c   1.000
_cell.angle_alpha   90.00
_cell.angle_beta   90.00
_cell.angle_gamma   90.00
#
_symmetry.space_group_name_H-M   'P 1'
#
loop_
_entity.id
_entity.type
_entity.pdbx_description
1 polymer ?
#
loop_
_entity_poly.entity_id
_entity_poly.type
_entity_poly.pdbx_seq_one_letter_code
_entity_poly.pdbx_strand_id
1 'polypeptide(L)'
;MDVQIWTYILVGVTFAIYIGIAIWAKAATTSDFYIAGAHVSPLTNGMATAADWMSAASFLSMAGLISFMGYDGSVYLMGWTGGYVLLALLLAPYLRKFGKFTIPDFIGDRYYSNFARTIAVICAVIVSFTYVAGQMRGVGLVFSKFLEVNIDIG
;
A
#
# COMPACT_ATOMS: atom_id res chain seq x y z
N MET A 1 9.72 -28.20 -17.40
CA MET A 1 8.53 -27.71 -16.67
C MET A 1 7.97 -26.56 -17.47
N ASP A 2 6.65 -26.55 -17.68
CA ASP A 2 5.98 -25.48 -18.41
C ASP A 2 5.97 -24.17 -17.61
N VAL A 3 5.88 -23.04 -18.29
CA VAL A 3 5.87 -21.69 -17.69
C VAL A 3 4.70 -21.55 -16.72
N GLN A 4 3.54 -22.12 -17.05
CA GLN A 4 2.36 -22.11 -16.19
C GLN A 4 2.60 -22.82 -14.84
N ILE A 5 3.31 -23.94 -14.85
CA ILE A 5 3.67 -24.67 -13.62
C ILE A 5 4.60 -23.82 -12.76
N TRP A 6 5.57 -23.14 -13.37
CA TRP A 6 6.43 -22.20 -12.64
C TRP A 6 5.65 -21.05 -12.02
N THR A 7 4.68 -20.48 -12.74
CA THR A 7 3.80 -19.44 -12.21
C THR A 7 3.05 -19.91 -10.97
N TYR A 8 2.42 -21.10 -11.02
CA TYR A 8 1.69 -21.64 -9.88
C TYR A 8 2.60 -21.89 -8.67
N ILE A 9 3.81 -22.42 -8.90
CA ILE A 9 4.77 -22.66 -7.81
C ILE A 9 5.20 -21.34 -7.17
N LEU A 10 5.60 -20.35 -7.98
CA LEU A 10 6.09 -19.07 -7.46
C LEU A 10 4.99 -18.31 -6.70
N VAL A 11 3.78 -18.26 -7.24
CA VAL A 11 2.63 -17.65 -6.56
C VAL A 11 2.32 -18.41 -5.27
N GLY A 12 2.18 -19.73 -5.32
CA GLY A 12 1.87 -20.56 -4.16
C GLY A 12 2.90 -20.44 -3.04
N VAL A 13 4.20 -20.46 -3.38
CA VAL A 13 5.29 -20.27 -2.41
C VAL A 13 5.26 -18.87 -1.81
N THR A 14 5.01 -17.84 -2.62
CA THR A 14 4.94 -16.45 -2.14
C THR A 14 3.78 -16.28 -1.14
N PHE A 15 2.59 -16.78 -1.46
CA PHE A 15 1.45 -16.79 -0.53
C PHE A 15 1.75 -17.58 0.74
N ALA A 16 2.33 -18.77 0.62
CA ALA A 16 2.68 -19.61 1.77
C ALA A 16 3.68 -18.92 2.70
N ILE A 17 4.69 -18.23 2.14
CA ILE A 17 5.65 -17.44 2.91
C ILE A 17 4.95 -16.31 3.64
N TYR A 18 4.11 -15.51 2.97
CA TYR A 18 3.40 -14.40 3.61
C TYR A 18 2.45 -14.85 4.70
N ILE A 19 1.69 -15.93 4.46
CA ILE A 19 0.79 -16.52 5.46
C ILE A 19 1.61 -17.06 6.65
N GLY A 20 2.73 -17.74 6.39
CA GLY A 20 3.63 -18.23 7.42
C GLY A 20 4.19 -17.10 8.29
N ILE A 21 4.64 -16.00 7.68
CA ILE A 21 5.09 -14.80 8.38
C ILE A 21 3.94 -14.19 9.20
N ALA A 22 2.74 -14.08 8.64
CA ALA A 22 1.58 -13.52 9.34
C ALA A 22 1.18 -14.33 10.58
N ILE A 23 1.32 -15.66 10.53
CA ILE A 23 1.07 -16.54 11.69
C ILE A 23 2.18 -16.41 12.73
N TRP A 24 3.44 -16.29 12.30
CA TRP A 24 4.60 -16.18 13.18
C TRP A 24 4.70 -14.81 13.87
N ALA A 25 4.40 -13.74 13.16
CA ALA A 25 4.58 -12.35 13.59
C ALA A 25 3.29 -11.71 14.14
N LYS A 26 2.47 -12.49 14.87
CA LYS A 26 1.22 -11.97 15.47
C LYS A 26 1.52 -10.86 16.49
N ALA A 27 0.87 -9.72 16.32
CA ALA A 27 0.92 -8.62 17.28
C ALA A 27 0.10 -8.93 18.54
N ALA A 28 0.68 -8.67 19.72
CA ALA A 28 0.00 -8.84 21.00
C ALA A 28 -0.65 -7.54 21.50
N THR A 29 -0.10 -6.38 21.12
CA THR A 29 -0.58 -5.06 21.53
C THR A 29 -0.82 -4.13 20.34
N THR A 30 -1.57 -3.06 20.56
CA THR A 30 -1.79 -2.00 19.57
C THR A 30 -0.49 -1.35 19.10
N SER A 31 0.49 -1.20 20.00
CA SER A 31 1.81 -0.66 19.65
C SER A 31 2.59 -1.63 18.76
N ASP A 32 2.52 -2.93 19.05
CA ASP A 32 3.14 -3.95 18.20
C ASP A 32 2.48 -3.99 16.82
N PHE A 33 1.16 -3.78 16.76
CA PHE A 33 0.42 -3.77 15.50
C PHE A 33 0.73 -2.54 14.63
N TYR A 34 0.75 -1.33 15.21
CA TYR A 34 0.91 -0.10 14.43
C TYR A 34 2.36 0.33 14.18
N ILE A 35 3.27 0.05 15.13
CA ILE A 35 4.66 0.51 15.04
C ILE A 35 5.69 -0.59 15.27
N ALA A 36 5.28 -1.86 15.33
CA ALA A 36 6.16 -3.01 15.57
C ALA A 36 7.08 -2.80 16.79
N GLY A 37 6.52 -2.24 17.87
CA GLY A 37 7.26 -1.94 19.11
C GLY A 37 8.35 -0.86 18.97
N ALA A 38 8.38 -0.12 17.85
CA ALA A 38 9.44 0.83 17.50
C ALA A 38 10.85 0.22 17.39
N HIS A 39 10.96 -1.10 17.20
CA HIS A 39 12.24 -1.82 17.12
C HIS A 39 12.77 -2.00 15.68
N VAL A 40 11.98 -1.60 14.67
CA VAL A 40 12.35 -1.76 13.26
C VAL A 40 13.41 -0.74 12.86
N SER A 41 14.50 -1.21 12.23
CA SER A 41 15.58 -0.34 11.77
C SER A 41 15.08 0.69 10.76
N PRO A 42 15.64 1.91 10.71
CA PRO A 42 15.21 2.93 9.74
C PRO A 42 15.33 2.47 8.28
N LEU A 43 16.36 1.68 7.95
CA LEU A 43 16.56 1.14 6.60
C LEU A 43 15.46 0.13 6.25
N THR A 44 15.18 -0.82 7.15
CA THR A 44 14.11 -1.81 6.95
C THR A 44 12.75 -1.13 6.83
N ASN A 45 12.48 -0.14 7.68
CA ASN A 45 11.24 0.64 7.61
C ASN A 45 11.14 1.41 6.28
N GLY A 46 12.23 2.02 5.82
CA GLY A 46 12.27 2.69 4.52
C GLY A 46 12.01 1.75 3.34
N MET A 47 12.60 0.56 3.36
CA MET A 47 12.33 -0.48 2.36
C MET A 47 10.87 -0.95 2.42
N ALA A 48 10.30 -1.12 3.61
CA ALA A 48 8.89 -1.47 3.77
C ALA A 48 7.97 -0.40 3.20
N THR A 49 8.22 0.88 3.47
CA THR A 49 7.43 1.98 2.90
C THR A 49 7.59 2.07 1.38
N ALA A 50 8.78 1.80 0.85
CA ALA A 50 9.02 1.76 -0.60
C ALA A 50 8.32 0.56 -1.27
N ALA A 51 8.25 -0.58 -0.58
CA ALA A 51 7.48 -1.74 -1.03
C ALA A 51 5.97 -1.45 -1.01
N ASP A 52 5.45 -0.75 -0.01
CA ASP A 52 4.04 -0.31 0.04
C ASP A 52 3.69 0.68 -1.07
N TRP A 53 4.67 1.47 -1.53
CA TRP A 53 4.54 2.33 -2.71
C TRP A 53 4.38 1.52 -4.02
N MET A 54 4.86 0.27 -4.06
CA MET A 54 4.66 -0.65 -5.19
C MET A 54 3.28 -1.27 -5.13
N SER A 55 2.40 -0.85 -6.04
CA SER A 55 1.01 -1.32 -6.09
C SER A 55 0.58 -1.60 -7.53
N ALA A 56 -0.59 -2.22 -7.71
CA ALA A 56 -1.15 -2.44 -9.05
C ALA A 56 -1.37 -1.11 -9.78
N ALA A 57 -1.78 -0.05 -9.07
CA ALA A 57 -1.86 1.29 -9.63
C ALA A 57 -0.48 1.78 -10.12
N SER A 58 0.58 1.58 -9.33
CA SER A 58 1.93 2.02 -9.70
C SER A 58 2.45 1.25 -10.92
N PHE A 59 2.22 -0.06 -10.98
CA PHE A 59 2.78 -0.90 -12.04
C PHE A 59 1.95 -0.89 -13.33
N LEU A 60 0.64 -1.16 -13.24
CA LEU A 60 -0.23 -1.26 -14.41
C LEU A 60 -0.55 0.14 -14.97
N SER A 61 -0.88 1.11 -14.12
CA SER A 61 -1.28 2.44 -14.62
C SER A 61 -0.10 3.18 -15.23
N MET A 62 1.12 3.09 -14.68
CA MET A 62 2.28 3.76 -15.29
C MET A 62 2.63 3.13 -16.63
N ALA A 63 2.65 1.80 -16.72
CA ALA A 63 2.88 1.10 -17.99
C ALA A 63 1.81 1.49 -19.03
N GLY A 64 0.53 1.52 -18.62
CA GLY A 64 -0.56 1.96 -19.48
C GLY A 64 -0.41 3.40 -19.95
N LEU A 65 -0.23 4.35 -19.03
CA LEU A 65 -0.10 5.77 -19.35
C LEU A 65 1.08 6.04 -20.28
N ILE A 66 2.25 5.44 -20.02
CA ILE A 66 3.43 5.62 -20.89
C ILE A 66 3.18 4.95 -22.25
N SER A 67 2.51 3.80 -22.31
CA SER A 67 2.18 3.15 -23.59
C SER A 67 1.26 4.00 -24.47
N PHE A 68 0.34 4.78 -23.88
CA PHE A 68 -0.60 5.62 -24.63
C PHE A 68 -0.09 7.05 -24.88
N MET A 69 0.63 7.63 -23.92
CA MET A 69 1.08 9.02 -23.93
C MET A 69 2.55 9.17 -24.34
N GLY A 70 3.29 8.07 -24.48
CA GLY A 70 4.73 8.10 -24.75
C GLY A 70 5.53 8.74 -23.62
N TYR A 71 6.61 9.42 -23.99
CA TYR A 71 7.53 10.08 -23.04
C TYR A 71 6.84 11.16 -22.19
N ASP A 72 5.82 11.83 -22.72
CA ASP A 72 5.09 12.86 -22.00
C ASP A 72 4.35 12.30 -20.78
N GLY A 73 4.02 11.00 -20.78
CA GLY A 73 3.46 10.31 -19.61
C GLY A 73 4.42 10.22 -18.42
N SER A 74 5.73 10.40 -18.63
CA SER A 74 6.75 10.30 -17.58
C SER A 74 6.64 11.39 -16.50
N VAL A 75 5.92 12.49 -16.78
CA VAL A 75 5.60 13.51 -15.77
C VAL A 75 4.74 12.96 -14.64
N TYR A 76 3.89 11.96 -14.90
CA TYR A 76 3.09 11.30 -13.87
C TYR A 76 3.98 10.51 -12.92
N LEU A 77 5.02 9.85 -13.43
CA LEU A 77 5.99 9.15 -12.59
C LEU A 77 6.73 10.12 -11.67
N MET A 78 7.17 11.26 -12.21
CA MET A 78 7.86 12.31 -11.44
C MET A 78 6.94 12.94 -10.39
N GLY A 79 5.71 13.30 -10.76
CA GLY A 79 4.74 13.90 -9.84
C GLY A 79 4.33 12.93 -8.74
N TRP A 80 4.07 11.67 -9.09
CA TRP A 80 3.66 10.63 -8.14
C TRP A 80 4.78 10.28 -7.15
N THR A 81 5.97 9.97 -7.66
CA THR A 81 7.13 9.61 -6.82
C THR A 81 7.60 10.82 -6.02
N GLY A 82 7.67 11.98 -6.65
CA GLY A 82 8.04 13.24 -6.00
C GLY A 82 7.07 13.61 -4.88
N GLY A 83 5.77 13.50 -5.12
CA GLY A 83 4.74 13.75 -4.10
C GLY A 83 4.86 12.80 -2.91
N TYR A 84 5.12 11.51 -3.16
CA TYR A 84 5.38 10.53 -2.11
C TYR A 84 6.62 10.88 -1.27
N VAL A 85 7.73 11.25 -1.91
CA VAL A 85 8.95 11.68 -1.22
C VAL A 85 8.72 12.95 -0.40
N LEU A 86 8.03 13.94 -0.96
CA LEU A 86 7.70 15.18 -0.26
C LEU A 86 6.81 14.89 0.97
N LEU A 87 5.81 14.02 0.85
CA LEU A 87 4.99 13.62 2.00
C LEU A 87 5.84 12.91 3.06
N ALA A 88 6.71 11.98 2.65
CA ALA A 88 7.60 11.25 3.55
C ALA A 88 8.56 12.19 4.30
N LEU A 89 9.08 13.24 3.66
CA LEU A 89 10.03 14.17 4.27
C LEU A 89 9.34 15.29 5.06
N LEU A 90 8.22 15.81 4.57
CA LEU A 90 7.57 17.01 5.11
C LEU A 90 6.44 16.71 6.07
N LEU A 91 5.81 15.53 6.02
CA LEU A 91 4.66 15.21 6.86
C LEU A 91 4.98 14.10 7.88
N ALA A 92 5.64 13.03 7.45
CA ALA A 92 5.90 11.88 8.32
C ALA A 92 6.66 12.24 9.62
N PRO A 93 7.68 13.13 9.63
CA PRO A 93 8.37 13.50 10.87
C PRO A 93 7.45 14.20 11.88
N TYR A 94 6.49 15.01 11.42
CA TYR A 94 5.55 15.72 12.30
C TYR A 94 4.52 14.76 12.88
N LEU A 95 3.98 13.86 12.05
CA LEU A 95 3.06 12.84 12.51
C LEU A 95 3.72 11.90 13.53
N ARG A 96 4.98 11.51 13.29
CA ARG A 96 5.77 10.70 14.23
C ARG A 96 5.95 11.41 15.58
N LYS A 97 6.25 12.72 15.57
CA LYS A 97 6.38 13.52 16.80
C LYS A 97 5.06 13.68 17.57
N PHE A 98 3.93 13.63 16.87
CA PHE A 98 2.60 13.76 17.48
C PHE A 98 2.17 12.48 18.23
N GLY A 99 2.76 11.33 17.93
CA GLY A 99 2.59 10.10 18.71
C GLY A 99 1.22 9.43 18.59
N LYS A 100 0.46 9.73 17.54
CA LYS A 100 -0.82 9.05 17.23
C LYS A 100 -0.62 8.03 16.12
N PHE A 101 -1.40 6.95 16.16
CA PHE A 101 -1.32 5.86 15.20
C PHE A 101 -2.09 6.12 13.90
N THR A 102 -3.10 7.01 13.92
CA THR A 102 -3.97 7.24 12.76
C THR A 102 -4.11 8.73 12.43
N ILE A 103 -4.33 9.04 11.15
CA ILE A 103 -4.58 10.42 10.68
C ILE A 103 -5.88 11.01 11.28
N PRO A 104 -7.00 10.27 11.38
CA PRO A 104 -8.19 10.80 12.03
C PRO A 104 -7.96 11.19 13.50
N ASP A 105 -7.21 10.37 14.25
CA ASP A 105 -6.87 10.71 15.64
C ASP A 105 -6.00 11.97 15.71
N PHE A 106 -5.03 12.10 14.80
CA PHE A 106 -4.24 13.33 14.66
C PHE A 106 -5.14 14.55 14.43
N ILE A 107 -6.08 14.49 13.49
CA ILE A 107 -7.00 15.60 13.19
C ILE A 107 -7.88 15.92 14.40
N GLY A 108 -8.47 14.91 15.02
CA GLY A 108 -9.34 15.07 16.19
C GLY A 108 -8.65 15.79 17.34
N ASP A 109 -7.41 15.40 17.64
CA ASP A 109 -6.64 15.97 18.75
C ASP A 109 -6.04 17.33 18.38
N ARG A 110 -5.58 17.50 17.14
CA ARG A 110 -5.01 18.77 16.65
C ARG A 110 -6.01 19.92 16.70
N TYR A 111 -7.29 19.64 16.48
CA TYR A 111 -8.37 20.61 16.47
C TYR A 111 -9.31 20.50 17.68
N TYR A 112 -9.03 19.62 18.64
CA TYR A 112 -9.86 19.36 19.82
C TYR A 112 -11.33 19.11 19.49
N SER A 113 -11.60 18.38 18.40
CA SER A 113 -12.94 18.21 17.84
C SER A 113 -13.23 16.79 17.40
N ASN A 114 -14.18 16.14 18.10
CA ASN A 114 -14.69 14.83 17.71
C ASN A 114 -15.43 14.88 16.37
N PHE A 115 -16.03 16.02 16.02
CA PHE A 115 -16.66 16.19 14.72
C PHE A 115 -15.63 16.15 13.58
N ALA A 116 -14.51 16.86 13.74
CA ALA A 116 -13.41 16.81 12.78
C ALA A 116 -12.79 15.40 12.66
N ARG A 117 -12.67 14.68 13.79
CA ARG A 117 -12.25 13.27 13.81
C ARG A 117 -13.19 12.40 12.97
N THR A 118 -14.50 12.52 13.18
CA THR A 118 -15.49 11.72 12.43
C THR A 118 -15.44 11.99 10.93
N ILE A 119 -15.31 13.26 10.52
CA ILE A 119 -15.12 13.61 9.11
C ILE A 119 -13.86 12.94 8.55
N ALA A 120 -12.74 13.03 9.29
CA ALA A 120 -11.49 12.42 8.87
C ALA A 120 -11.60 10.89 8.74
N VAL A 121 -12.33 10.21 9.62
CA VAL A 121 -12.61 8.78 9.51
C VAL A 121 -13.40 8.48 8.23
N ILE A 122 -14.46 9.23 7.96
CA ILE A 122 -15.29 9.03 6.75
C ILE A 122 -14.43 9.22 5.49
N CYS A 123 -13.62 10.28 5.44
CA CYS A 123 -12.69 10.52 4.33
C CYS A 123 -11.69 9.37 4.18
N ALA A 124 -11.08 8.91 5.28
CA ALA A 124 -10.13 7.80 5.26
C ALA A 124 -10.77 6.52 4.72
N VAL A 125 -12.00 6.19 5.12
CA VAL A 125 -12.74 5.02 4.64
C VAL A 125 -13.03 5.13 3.14
N ILE A 126 -13.54 6.28 2.68
CA ILE A 126 -13.87 6.49 1.25
C ILE A 126 -12.62 6.35 0.38
N VAL A 127 -11.52 7.01 0.77
CA VAL A 127 -10.25 6.95 0.03
C VAL A 127 -9.70 5.52 0.03
N SER A 128 -9.68 4.86 1.19
CA SER A 128 -9.16 3.49 1.32
C SER A 128 -9.99 2.50 0.50
N PHE A 129 -11.32 2.60 0.56
CA PHE A 129 -12.20 1.71 -0.19
C PHE A 129 -12.03 1.88 -1.71
N THR A 130 -12.00 3.13 -2.18
CA THR A 130 -11.77 3.44 -3.59
C THR A 130 -10.43 2.88 -4.07
N TYR A 131 -9.38 3.05 -3.25
CA TYR A 131 -8.06 2.53 -3.56
C TYR A 131 -8.05 0.99 -3.61
N VAL A 132 -8.58 0.32 -2.58
CA VAL A 132 -8.64 -1.15 -2.52
C VAL A 132 -9.43 -1.71 -3.68
N ALA A 133 -10.57 -1.12 -4.06
CA ALA A 133 -11.35 -1.57 -5.21
C ALA A 133 -10.53 -1.55 -6.52
N GLY A 134 -9.77 -0.48 -6.75
CA GLY A 134 -8.85 -0.39 -7.89
C GLY A 134 -7.73 -1.44 -7.85
N GLN A 135 -7.15 -1.68 -6.67
CA GLN A 135 -6.11 -2.69 -6.47
C GLN A 135 -6.62 -4.10 -6.74
N MET A 136 -7.82 -4.45 -6.24
CA MET A 136 -8.43 -5.77 -6.47
C MET A 136 -8.67 -6.01 -7.96
N ARG A 137 -9.14 -4.99 -8.70
CA ARG A 137 -9.29 -5.12 -10.15
C ARG A 137 -7.95 -5.31 -10.86
N GLY A 138 -6.90 -4.61 -10.42
CA GLY A 138 -5.55 -4.77 -10.94
C GLY A 138 -4.98 -6.17 -10.70
N VAL A 139 -5.17 -6.71 -9.49
CA VAL A 139 -4.78 -8.09 -9.13
C VAL A 139 -5.53 -9.09 -10.00
N GLY A 140 -6.86 -8.97 -10.14
CA GLY A 140 -7.66 -9.87 -10.96
C GLY A 140 -7.24 -9.87 -12.44
N LEU A 141 -6.84 -8.71 -12.99
CA LEU A 141 -6.27 -8.64 -14.35
C LEU A 141 -4.97 -9.44 -14.48
N VAL A 142 -4.06 -9.30 -13.51
CA VAL A 142 -2.79 -10.02 -13.48
C VAL A 142 -3.04 -11.51 -13.31
N PHE A 143 -3.88 -11.91 -12.36
CA PHE A 143 -4.18 -13.31 -12.09
C PHE A 143 -4.90 -13.97 -13.26
N SER A 144 -5.88 -13.29 -13.87
CA SER A 144 -6.55 -13.82 -15.07
C SER A 144 -5.56 -14.06 -16.21
N LYS A 145 -4.57 -13.17 -16.38
CA LYS A 145 -3.57 -13.30 -17.44
C LYS A 145 -2.55 -14.41 -17.19
N PHE A 146 -2.09 -14.60 -15.95
CA PHE A 146 -0.98 -15.51 -15.63
C PHE A 146 -1.43 -16.87 -15.07
N LEU A 147 -2.58 -16.92 -14.42
CA LEU A 147 -3.17 -18.15 -13.86
C LEU A 147 -4.26 -18.74 -14.77
N GLU A 148 -4.63 -18.02 -15.84
CA GLU A 148 -5.66 -18.39 -16.83
C GLU A 148 -7.04 -18.63 -16.20
N VAL A 149 -7.35 -17.87 -15.14
CA VAL A 149 -8.65 -17.89 -14.45
C VAL A 149 -9.53 -16.72 -14.88
N ASN A 150 -10.83 -16.80 -14.60
CA ASN A 150 -11.72 -15.66 -14.80
C ASN A 150 -11.32 -14.52 -13.85
N ILE A 151 -11.39 -13.28 -14.33
CA ILE A 151 -11.10 -12.07 -13.56
C ILE A 151 -11.97 -11.89 -12.31
N ASP A 152 -13.16 -12.47 -12.28
CA ASP A 152 -14.04 -12.41 -11.12
C ASP A 152 -13.64 -13.43 -10.02
N ILE A 153 -12.76 -14.38 -10.37
CA ILE A 153 -12.19 -15.38 -9.45
C ILE A 153 -10.80 -14.94 -8.96
N GLY A 154 -10.03 -14.25 -9.81
CA GLY A 154 -8.69 -13.75 -9.51
C GLY A 154 -8.69 -12.48 -8.69
#